data_AF-A0A914XM10-F1
#
_entry.id   AF-A0A914XM10-F1
#
_cell.length_a   1.000
_cell.length_b   1.000
_cell.length_c   1.000
_cell.angle_alpha   90.00
_cell.angle_beta   90.00
_cell.angle_gamma   90.00
#
_symmetry.space_group_name_H-M   'P 1'
#
loop_
_entity.id
_entity.type
_entity.pdbx_description
1 polymer ?
#
loop_
_entity_poly.entity_id
_entity_poly.type
_entity_poly.pdbx_seq_one_letter_code
_entity_poly.pdbx_strand_id
1 'polypeptide(L)'
;MMDELARLQAQLRDYQNQHAQAISNEQLARQRLEAQLANSHDNLNRVNSQLSVTDGASRSLSSRDLDDIRRQISSLEAKIINMEQEIASLKNTVNSHTHDLMQLNNEIKSRPVVDPNKVASTTQQLDGRLRDLHGQLMQVKQNVDGEANERRRVNQAQAENIARLQDYIQRQDASKNDILQNLARKGDMDSAKLSEEAKRLNDKIQLITNEVTRNMTEREQRMRDENQQKYQTLEKAIKAELDARLQYEKDVRQFLDERYRAYNEELEALKALQQTDKAKYKERFQKLNEALAVLERHLEQGNKKMDRIVAAEIQSRKLHEKGLLAKMGDVEDRLAGYLGGLNRAIDEAKAGNENVKMPLLDTDALHREMEAIAADKHKLSMEGLLKLEEKMSRVHQGLQRDKRELQDRIEEGSGDTDSVAKIKHQLRKLDDVQEDLEKAHERIRDKVERQIPQDLNELSAKCENIKHQLNTRIDKEEEERYLAIKELQDAISKMRNRPGRDIGGGAGGVVSGPANEQLARDVDECKVAIKKLAESVTTVKNVLDRKLNEEIRTREKDSEKLNAAVDSMKKK
;
A
#
# COMPACT_ATOMS: atom_id res chain seq x y z
N MET A 1 -18.89 -23.44 19.82
CA MET A 1 -19.38 -22.13 19.34
C MET A 1 -18.32 -21.02 19.35
N MET A 2 -18.03 -20.26 20.42
CA MET A 2 -17.06 -19.14 20.33
C MET A 2 -15.65 -19.59 19.91
N ASP A 3 -15.09 -20.61 20.58
CA ASP A 3 -13.73 -21.13 20.26
C ASP A 3 -13.65 -21.77 18.87
N GLU A 4 -14.76 -22.32 18.41
CA GLU A 4 -14.92 -22.97 17.11
C GLU A 4 -14.98 -21.94 15.97
N LEU A 5 -15.64 -20.80 16.22
CA LEU A 5 -15.67 -19.65 15.32
C LEU A 5 -14.30 -18.96 15.27
N ALA A 6 -13.59 -18.85 16.39
CA ALA A 6 -12.21 -18.37 16.44
C ALA A 6 -11.25 -19.30 15.66
N ARG A 7 -11.38 -20.62 15.83
CA ARG A 7 -10.62 -21.63 15.07
C ARG A 7 -10.89 -21.54 13.57
N LEU A 8 -12.15 -21.39 13.15
CA LEU A 8 -12.50 -21.22 11.73
C LEU A 8 -11.96 -19.90 11.16
N GLN A 9 -11.95 -18.81 11.94
CA GLN A 9 -11.34 -17.54 11.51
C GLN A 9 -9.82 -17.62 11.37
N ALA A 10 -9.13 -18.33 12.29
CA ALA A 10 -7.70 -18.59 12.16
C ALA A 10 -7.40 -19.41 10.89
N GLN A 11 -8.15 -20.50 10.69
CA GLN A 11 -8.01 -21.37 9.51
C GLN A 11 -8.31 -20.62 8.20
N LEU A 12 -9.28 -19.69 8.18
CA LEU A 12 -9.56 -18.84 7.03
C LEU A 12 -8.38 -17.89 6.71
N ARG A 13 -7.75 -17.30 7.73
CA ARG A 13 -6.56 -16.44 7.55
C ARG A 13 -5.37 -17.23 7.03
N ASP A 14 -5.15 -18.45 7.53
CA ASP A 14 -4.07 -19.31 7.03
C ASP A 14 -4.29 -19.67 5.56
N TYR A 15 -5.53 -19.99 5.16
CA TYR A 15 -5.87 -20.18 3.75
C TYR A 15 -5.67 -18.92 2.90
N GLN A 16 -6.03 -17.74 3.41
CA GLN A 16 -5.81 -16.46 2.70
C GLN A 16 -4.32 -16.16 2.52
N ASN A 17 -3.49 -16.42 3.55
CA ASN A 17 -2.04 -16.25 3.49
C ASN A 17 -1.38 -17.24 2.52
N GLN A 18 -1.80 -18.52 2.54
CA GLN A 18 -1.33 -19.53 1.58
C GLN A 18 -1.72 -19.17 0.14
N HIS A 19 -2.95 -18.67 -0.07
CA HIS A 19 -3.41 -18.24 -1.40
C HIS A 19 -2.64 -17.02 -1.91
N ALA A 20 -2.32 -16.05 -1.05
CA ALA A 20 -1.49 -14.90 -1.40
C ALA A 20 -0.05 -15.31 -1.76
N GLN A 21 0.56 -16.24 -1.01
CA GLN A 21 1.87 -16.82 -1.35
C GLN A 21 1.82 -17.62 -2.67
N ALA A 22 0.77 -18.38 -2.92
CA ALA A 22 0.59 -19.12 -4.17
C ALA A 22 0.54 -18.18 -5.40
N ILE A 23 -0.23 -17.09 -5.32
CA ILE A 23 -0.29 -16.07 -6.39
C ILE A 23 1.09 -15.42 -6.59
N SER A 24 1.78 -15.04 -5.51
CA SER A 24 3.11 -14.41 -5.61
C SER A 24 4.13 -15.34 -6.26
N ASN A 25 4.12 -16.63 -5.89
CA ASN A 25 4.98 -17.64 -6.50
C ASN A 25 4.62 -17.90 -7.98
N GLU A 26 3.33 -17.89 -8.34
CA GLU A 26 2.90 -18.02 -9.73
C GLU A 26 3.36 -16.83 -10.59
N GLN A 27 3.24 -15.61 -10.08
CA GLN A 27 3.73 -14.40 -10.75
C GLN A 27 5.24 -14.44 -10.97
N LEU A 28 6.01 -14.85 -9.97
CA LEU A 28 7.46 -15.06 -10.08
C LEU A 28 7.82 -16.15 -11.09
N ALA A 29 7.05 -17.23 -11.16
CA ALA A 29 7.25 -18.30 -12.15
C ALA A 29 6.93 -17.83 -13.58
N ARG A 30 5.83 -17.08 -13.78
CA ARG A 30 5.48 -16.46 -15.07
C ARG A 30 6.57 -15.50 -15.54
N GLN A 31 7.03 -14.60 -14.67
CA GLN A 31 8.06 -13.62 -15.01
C GLN A 31 9.40 -14.29 -15.39
N ARG A 32 9.75 -15.43 -14.76
CA ARG A 32 10.91 -16.25 -15.17
C ARG A 32 10.72 -16.90 -16.53
N LEU A 33 9.54 -17.44 -16.83
CA LEU A 33 9.22 -18.03 -18.13
C LEU A 33 9.21 -16.98 -19.25
N GLU A 34 8.66 -15.79 -19.01
CA GLU A 34 8.69 -14.66 -19.95
C GLU A 34 10.13 -14.22 -20.24
N ALA A 35 10.98 -14.08 -19.22
CA ALA A 35 12.39 -13.77 -19.40
C ALA A 35 13.15 -14.88 -20.16
N GLN A 36 12.81 -16.15 -19.93
CA GLN A 36 13.40 -17.29 -20.65
C GLN A 36 12.96 -17.32 -22.13
N LEU A 37 11.69 -17.00 -22.42
CA LEU A 37 11.17 -16.87 -23.78
C LEU A 37 11.81 -15.69 -24.53
N ALA A 38 11.96 -14.53 -23.88
CA ALA A 38 12.64 -13.38 -24.46
C ALA A 38 14.10 -13.71 -24.85
N ASN A 39 14.87 -14.30 -23.92
CA ASN A 39 16.24 -14.76 -24.20
C ASN A 39 16.31 -15.82 -25.30
N SER A 40 15.32 -16.72 -25.38
CA SER A 40 15.23 -17.71 -26.47
C SER A 40 14.94 -17.05 -27.82
N HIS A 41 14.10 -16.02 -27.85
CA HIS A 41 13.76 -15.28 -29.06
C HIS A 41 14.95 -14.46 -29.57
N ASP A 42 15.69 -13.80 -28.68
CA ASP A 42 16.93 -13.08 -29.02
C ASP A 42 18.02 -14.02 -29.55
N ASN A 43 18.16 -15.21 -28.97
CA ASN A 43 19.09 -16.24 -29.48
C ASN A 43 18.67 -16.76 -30.87
N LEU A 44 17.37 -17.00 -31.10
CA LEU A 44 16.86 -17.36 -32.42
C LEU A 44 17.12 -16.25 -33.46
N ASN A 45 16.89 -14.99 -33.10
CA ASN A 45 17.14 -13.84 -33.97
C ASN A 45 18.64 -13.69 -34.30
N ARG A 46 19.54 -13.96 -33.34
CA ARG A 46 21.00 -14.01 -33.58
C ARG A 46 21.42 -15.17 -34.48
N VAL A 47 20.86 -16.36 -34.32
CA VAL A 47 21.15 -17.51 -35.20
C VAL A 47 20.63 -17.25 -36.62
N ASN A 48 19.44 -16.67 -36.75
CA ASN A 48 18.85 -16.33 -38.05
C ASN A 48 19.64 -15.23 -38.78
N SER A 49 20.17 -14.24 -38.05
CA SER A 49 21.05 -13.21 -38.64
C SER A 49 22.42 -13.78 -39.07
N GLN A 50 22.96 -14.78 -38.37
CA GLN A 50 24.17 -15.48 -38.80
C GLN A 50 23.95 -16.31 -40.08
N LEU A 51 22.83 -17.05 -40.16
CA LEU A 51 22.44 -17.80 -41.37
C LEU A 51 22.29 -16.90 -42.60
N SER A 52 21.69 -15.72 -42.43
CA SER A 52 21.55 -14.70 -43.49
C SER A 52 22.89 -14.19 -44.06
N VAL A 53 23.98 -14.22 -43.28
CA VAL A 53 25.30 -13.75 -43.72
C VAL A 53 26.06 -14.86 -44.46
N THR A 54 25.90 -16.12 -44.03
CA THR A 54 26.57 -17.27 -44.67
C THR A 54 26.03 -17.61 -46.07
N ASP A 55 24.75 -17.37 -46.34
CA ASP A 55 24.12 -17.70 -47.63
C ASP A 55 24.50 -16.70 -48.74
N GLY A 56 24.84 -15.45 -48.37
CA GLY A 56 25.32 -14.42 -49.30
C GLY A 56 26.75 -14.64 -49.81
N ALA A 57 27.64 -15.16 -48.97
CA ALA A 57 29.04 -15.41 -49.35
C ALA A 57 29.21 -16.61 -50.29
N SER A 58 28.43 -17.68 -50.07
CA SER A 58 28.60 -18.97 -50.74
C SER A 58 28.23 -18.95 -52.23
N ARG A 59 27.27 -18.10 -52.63
CA ARG A 59 26.88 -17.94 -54.05
C ARG A 59 27.86 -17.12 -54.89
N SER A 60 28.69 -16.29 -54.26
CA SER A 60 29.62 -15.39 -54.95
C SER A 60 30.87 -16.08 -55.49
N LEU A 61 31.39 -17.09 -54.78
CA LEU A 61 32.64 -17.77 -55.15
C LEU A 61 32.41 -18.76 -56.29
N SER A 62 31.38 -19.60 -56.19
CA SER A 62 31.07 -20.65 -57.17
C SER A 62 30.73 -20.12 -58.57
N SER A 63 30.31 -18.86 -58.70
CA SER A 63 30.03 -18.25 -60.01
C SER A 63 31.29 -17.85 -60.79
N ARG A 64 32.39 -17.49 -60.11
CA ARG A 64 33.63 -17.04 -60.78
C ARG A 64 34.40 -18.20 -61.38
N ASP A 65 34.53 -19.28 -60.62
CA ASP A 65 35.27 -20.47 -61.05
C ASP A 65 34.63 -21.12 -62.30
N LEU A 66 33.29 -21.07 -62.40
CA LEU A 66 32.56 -21.56 -63.58
C LEU A 66 32.77 -20.71 -64.84
N ASP A 67 32.95 -19.39 -64.72
CA ASP A 67 33.21 -18.51 -65.85
C ASP A 67 34.64 -18.65 -66.37
N ASP A 68 35.64 -18.85 -65.49
CA ASP A 68 37.02 -19.10 -65.90
C ASP A 68 37.18 -20.49 -66.54
N ILE A 69 36.49 -21.52 -66.06
CA ILE A 69 36.44 -22.84 -66.72
C ILE A 69 35.81 -22.73 -68.12
N ARG A 70 34.71 -21.96 -68.27
CA ARG A 70 34.11 -21.71 -69.60
C ARG A 70 35.07 -21.04 -70.58
N ARG A 71 35.85 -20.05 -70.12
CA ARG A 71 36.86 -19.37 -70.96
C ARG A 71 37.98 -20.31 -71.41
N GLN A 72 38.41 -21.24 -70.54
CA GLN A 72 39.43 -22.23 -70.91
C GLN A 72 38.92 -23.23 -71.97
N ILE A 73 37.67 -23.68 -71.87
CA ILE A 73 37.06 -24.59 -72.85
C ILE A 73 37.04 -23.96 -74.24
N SER A 74 36.53 -22.73 -74.38
CA SER A 74 36.49 -22.05 -75.70
C SER A 74 37.88 -21.77 -76.30
N SER A 75 38.92 -21.65 -75.48
CA SER A 75 40.31 -21.54 -75.97
C SER A 75 40.85 -22.86 -76.53
N LEU A 76 40.43 -24.01 -75.97
CA LEU A 76 40.80 -25.33 -76.46
C LEU A 76 40.05 -25.70 -77.74
N GLU A 77 38.75 -25.37 -77.83
CA GLU A 77 37.94 -25.57 -79.05
C GLU A 77 38.58 -24.86 -80.26
N ALA A 78 39.02 -23.61 -80.10
CA ALA A 78 39.70 -22.85 -81.16
C ALA A 78 41.03 -23.48 -81.60
N LYS A 79 41.77 -24.14 -80.71
CA LYS A 79 43.02 -24.83 -81.06
C LYS A 79 42.78 -26.12 -81.84
N ILE A 80 41.71 -26.86 -81.51
CA ILE A 80 41.34 -28.10 -82.22
C ILE A 80 40.99 -27.79 -83.68
N ILE A 81 40.19 -26.75 -83.93
CA ILE A 81 39.79 -26.33 -85.29
C ILE A 81 41.01 -25.99 -86.17
N ASN A 82 42.02 -25.32 -85.62
CA ASN A 82 43.25 -25.01 -86.37
C ASN A 82 44.05 -26.28 -86.73
N MET A 83 44.16 -27.25 -85.82
CA MET A 83 44.86 -28.51 -86.11
C MET A 83 44.13 -29.34 -87.19
N GLU A 84 42.80 -29.33 -87.21
CA GLU A 84 42.03 -29.99 -88.28
C GLU A 84 42.32 -29.39 -89.68
N GLN A 85 42.51 -28.07 -89.76
CA GLN A 85 42.88 -27.40 -91.02
C GLN A 85 44.31 -27.72 -91.47
N GLU A 86 45.27 -27.80 -90.55
CA GLU A 86 46.64 -28.20 -90.87
C GLU A 86 46.70 -29.64 -91.41
N ILE A 87 46.01 -30.59 -90.76
CA ILE A 87 45.90 -31.99 -91.20
C ILE A 87 45.27 -32.09 -92.60
N ALA A 88 44.25 -31.28 -92.89
CA ALA A 88 43.63 -31.22 -94.22
C ALA A 88 44.61 -30.74 -95.32
N SER A 89 45.47 -29.75 -95.01
CA SER A 89 46.49 -29.27 -95.97
C SER A 89 47.56 -30.34 -96.27
N LEU A 90 48.07 -31.02 -95.24
CA LEU A 90 49.09 -32.08 -95.37
C LEU A 90 48.61 -33.24 -96.24
N LYS A 91 47.33 -33.61 -96.11
CA LYS A 91 46.69 -34.65 -96.92
C LYS A 91 46.66 -34.30 -98.42
N ASN A 92 46.52 -33.02 -98.77
CA ASN A 92 46.53 -32.58 -100.16
C ASN A 92 47.93 -32.62 -100.78
N THR A 93 48.98 -32.27 -100.02
CA THR A 93 50.37 -32.31 -100.51
C THR A 93 50.84 -33.73 -100.84
N VAL A 94 50.51 -34.72 -99.99
CA VAL A 94 50.88 -36.13 -100.19
C VAL A 94 50.24 -36.72 -101.47
N ASN A 95 49.00 -36.34 -101.78
CA ASN A 95 48.32 -36.80 -103.00
C ASN A 95 49.01 -36.30 -104.28
N SER A 96 49.62 -35.10 -104.26
CA SER A 96 50.35 -34.55 -105.41
C SER A 96 51.61 -35.35 -105.73
N HIS A 97 52.47 -35.60 -104.74
CA HIS A 97 53.75 -36.31 -104.94
C HIS A 97 53.58 -37.76 -105.39
N THR A 98 52.42 -38.38 -105.10
CA THR A 98 52.10 -39.73 -105.57
C THR A 98 51.80 -39.75 -107.08
N HIS A 99 51.38 -38.63 -107.67
CA HIS A 99 51.05 -38.55 -109.10
C HIS A 99 52.31 -38.41 -109.98
N ASP A 100 53.28 -37.58 -109.55
CA ASP A 100 54.49 -37.27 -110.32
C ASP A 100 55.41 -38.51 -110.51
N LEU A 101 55.46 -39.40 -109.52
CA LEU A 101 56.23 -40.65 -109.59
C LEU A 101 55.67 -41.68 -110.59
N MET A 102 54.41 -41.54 -111.02
CA MET A 102 53.82 -42.43 -112.04
C MET A 102 54.17 -42.02 -113.48
N GLN A 103 54.49 -40.75 -113.74
CA GLN A 103 54.86 -40.29 -115.09
C GLN A 103 56.27 -40.73 -115.51
N LEU A 104 57.22 -40.70 -114.57
CA LEU A 104 58.65 -40.90 -114.86
C LEU A 104 59.04 -42.35 -115.24
N ASN A 105 58.14 -43.33 -115.02
CA ASN A 105 58.37 -44.74 -115.33
C ASN A 105 58.05 -45.12 -116.81
N ASN A 106 57.42 -44.23 -117.58
CA ASN A 106 56.95 -44.55 -118.94
C ASN A 106 57.92 -44.18 -120.07
N GLU A 107 58.96 -43.37 -119.83
CA GLU A 107 59.79 -42.80 -120.91
C GLU A 107 61.09 -43.58 -121.22
N ILE A 108 61.46 -44.60 -120.45
CA ILE A 108 62.76 -45.30 -120.55
C ILE A 108 62.64 -46.67 -121.28
N LYS A 109 61.86 -46.74 -122.38
CA LYS A 109 61.61 -48.01 -123.10
C LYS A 109 61.60 -48.00 -124.64
N SER A 110 62.12 -46.97 -125.33
CA SER A 110 62.14 -46.99 -126.81
C SER A 110 63.25 -46.18 -127.52
N ARG A 111 64.23 -46.89 -128.12
CA ARG A 111 64.86 -46.58 -129.44
C ARG A 111 65.77 -47.73 -129.94
N PRO A 112 66.05 -47.86 -131.27
CA PRO A 112 66.45 -49.14 -131.87
C PRO A 112 67.83 -49.20 -132.62
N VAL A 113 68.44 -50.40 -132.61
CA VAL A 113 68.85 -51.32 -133.72
C VAL A 113 69.36 -50.76 -135.07
N VAL A 114 70.49 -51.31 -135.59
CA VAL A 114 70.77 -51.57 -137.05
C VAL A 114 71.73 -52.78 -137.27
N ASP A 115 71.47 -53.54 -138.35
CA ASP A 115 72.25 -54.58 -139.07
C ASP A 115 71.77 -54.51 -140.57
N PRO A 116 72.26 -55.21 -141.66
CA PRO A 116 73.28 -56.27 -141.79
C PRO A 116 74.20 -56.20 -143.06
N ASN A 117 75.07 -57.23 -143.29
CA ASN A 117 75.41 -57.93 -144.59
C ASN A 117 75.78 -57.13 -145.90
N LYS A 118 76.52 -57.58 -146.94
CA LYS A 118 76.98 -58.90 -147.46
C LYS A 118 77.94 -58.74 -148.70
N VAL A 119 78.66 -59.82 -149.09
CA VAL A 119 79.03 -60.23 -150.50
C VAL A 119 80.06 -59.38 -151.30
N ALA A 120 80.75 -59.85 -152.35
CA ALA A 120 81.56 -61.06 -152.63
C ALA A 120 82.29 -60.90 -154.00
N SER A 121 83.33 -61.70 -154.26
CA SER A 121 84.09 -61.78 -155.54
C SER A 121 84.91 -60.53 -155.92
N THR A 122 85.96 -60.57 -156.77
CA THR A 122 86.49 -61.68 -157.59
C THR A 122 88.03 -61.69 -157.57
N THR A 123 88.60 -62.89 -157.66
CA THR A 123 89.97 -63.33 -157.29
C THR A 123 91.13 -62.85 -158.19
N GLN A 124 91.08 -61.64 -158.76
CA GLN A 124 92.20 -61.08 -159.57
C GLN A 124 92.60 -59.64 -159.19
N GLN A 125 92.11 -59.10 -158.07
CA GLN A 125 92.47 -57.77 -157.54
C GLN A 125 93.41 -57.79 -156.31
N LEU A 126 94.23 -58.84 -156.14
CA LEU A 126 94.90 -59.11 -154.86
C LEU A 126 96.19 -58.29 -154.61
N ASP A 127 97.01 -58.00 -155.63
CA ASP A 127 98.27 -57.27 -155.43
C ASP A 127 98.10 -55.75 -155.26
N GLY A 128 97.08 -55.15 -155.90
CA GLY A 128 96.73 -53.75 -155.64
C GLY A 128 96.23 -53.55 -154.21
N ARG A 129 95.42 -54.51 -153.71
CA ARG A 129 94.90 -54.49 -152.34
C ARG A 129 96.00 -54.62 -151.28
N LEU A 130 97.16 -55.21 -151.57
CA LEU A 130 98.26 -55.29 -150.60
C LEU A 130 98.89 -53.93 -150.27
N ARG A 131 98.90 -52.96 -151.20
CA ARG A 131 99.32 -51.57 -150.90
C ARG A 131 98.25 -50.78 -150.18
N ASP A 132 97.00 -50.86 -150.64
CA ASP A 132 95.90 -50.14 -149.98
C ASP A 132 95.61 -50.68 -148.56
N LEU A 133 95.77 -51.99 -148.32
CA LEU A 133 95.70 -52.56 -146.98
C LEU A 133 96.81 -52.02 -146.08
N HIS A 134 98.01 -51.76 -146.59
CA HIS A 134 99.08 -51.14 -145.79
C HIS A 134 98.75 -49.67 -145.44
N GLY A 135 98.17 -48.92 -146.38
CA GLY A 135 97.67 -47.56 -146.13
C GLY A 135 96.53 -47.53 -145.11
N GLN A 136 95.53 -48.41 -145.27
CA GLN A 136 94.40 -48.56 -144.35
C GLN A 136 94.86 -49.03 -142.96
N LEU A 137 95.85 -49.92 -142.85
CA LEU A 137 96.40 -50.35 -141.55
C LEU A 137 97.09 -49.20 -140.81
N MET A 138 97.83 -48.34 -141.52
CA MET A 138 98.40 -47.12 -140.93
C MET A 138 97.32 -46.14 -140.49
N GLN A 139 96.27 -45.96 -141.28
CA GLN A 139 95.15 -45.06 -140.94
C GLN A 139 94.33 -45.59 -139.75
N VAL A 140 94.10 -46.91 -139.66
CA VAL A 140 93.49 -47.56 -138.49
C VAL A 140 94.37 -47.40 -137.26
N LYS A 141 95.70 -47.59 -137.38
CA LYS A 141 96.63 -47.35 -136.26
C LYS A 141 96.54 -45.90 -135.77
N GLN A 142 96.57 -44.93 -136.68
CA GLN A 142 96.46 -43.51 -136.35
C GLN A 142 95.12 -43.15 -135.69
N ASN A 143 94.01 -43.79 -136.12
CA ASN A 143 92.70 -43.63 -135.49
C ASN A 143 92.64 -44.26 -134.09
N VAL A 144 93.23 -45.45 -133.89
CA VAL A 144 93.32 -46.12 -132.58
C VAL A 144 94.19 -45.33 -131.60
N ASP A 145 95.35 -44.82 -132.05
CA ASP A 145 96.20 -43.93 -131.26
C ASP A 145 95.50 -42.60 -130.92
N GLY A 146 94.67 -42.09 -131.86
CA GLY A 146 93.79 -40.94 -131.63
C GLY A 146 92.72 -41.18 -130.57
N GLU A 147 91.95 -42.28 -130.68
CA GLU A 147 90.90 -42.62 -129.72
C GLU A 147 91.47 -42.98 -128.34
N ALA A 148 92.64 -43.63 -128.28
CA ALA A 148 93.34 -43.88 -127.02
C ALA A 148 93.74 -42.59 -126.28
N ASN A 149 94.16 -41.56 -127.02
CA ASN A 149 94.45 -40.25 -126.45
C ASN A 149 93.18 -39.50 -126.04
N GLU A 150 92.10 -39.54 -126.83
CA GLU A 150 90.85 -38.88 -126.47
C GLU A 150 90.18 -39.54 -125.26
N ARG A 151 90.21 -40.88 -125.14
CA ARG A 151 89.77 -41.59 -123.93
C ARG A 151 90.57 -41.19 -122.69
N ARG A 152 91.88 -41.00 -122.80
CA ARG A 152 92.70 -40.46 -121.68
C ARG A 152 92.25 -39.06 -121.29
N ARG A 153 92.01 -38.18 -122.27
CA ARG A 153 91.59 -36.81 -122.05
C ARG A 153 90.20 -36.71 -121.40
N VAL A 154 89.24 -37.54 -121.84
CA VAL A 154 87.90 -37.64 -121.24
C VAL A 154 87.97 -38.18 -119.80
N ASN A 155 88.76 -39.24 -119.55
CA ASN A 155 88.96 -39.75 -118.17
C ASN A 155 89.58 -38.70 -117.25
N GLN A 156 90.53 -37.90 -117.75
CA GLN A 156 91.17 -36.84 -116.98
C GLN A 156 90.17 -35.72 -116.63
N ALA A 157 89.33 -35.29 -117.60
CA ALA A 157 88.26 -34.34 -117.36
C ALA A 157 87.17 -34.86 -116.40
N GLN A 158 86.85 -36.17 -116.46
CA GLN A 158 85.95 -36.81 -115.50
C GLN A 158 86.54 -36.84 -114.08
N ALA A 159 87.83 -37.18 -113.94
CA ALA A 159 88.52 -37.16 -112.66
C ALA A 159 88.54 -35.74 -112.04
N GLU A 160 88.79 -34.70 -112.84
CA GLU A 160 88.72 -33.31 -112.39
C GLU A 160 87.30 -32.89 -111.95
N ASN A 161 86.26 -33.29 -112.68
CA ASN A 161 84.87 -33.02 -112.28
C ASN A 161 84.47 -33.78 -111.00
N ILE A 162 84.91 -35.02 -110.83
CA ILE A 162 84.70 -35.79 -109.59
C ILE A 162 85.40 -35.09 -108.43
N ALA A 163 86.65 -34.64 -108.59
CA ALA A 163 87.37 -33.91 -107.55
C ALA A 163 86.67 -32.59 -107.17
N ARG A 164 86.14 -31.84 -108.15
CA ARG A 164 85.35 -30.61 -107.88
C ARG A 164 84.05 -30.89 -107.14
N LEU A 165 83.34 -31.97 -107.49
CA LEU A 165 82.12 -32.39 -106.77
C LEU A 165 82.43 -32.83 -105.34
N GLN A 166 83.55 -33.55 -105.12
CA GLN A 166 84.02 -33.94 -103.79
C GLN A 166 84.38 -32.73 -102.92
N ASP A 167 85.09 -31.74 -103.45
CA ASP A 167 85.39 -30.48 -102.73
C ASP A 167 84.11 -29.69 -102.43
N TYR A 168 83.15 -29.61 -103.36
CA TYR A 168 81.86 -28.95 -103.12
C TYR A 168 81.06 -29.64 -102.00
N ILE A 169 81.00 -30.98 -101.99
CA ILE A 169 80.35 -31.76 -100.93
C ILE A 169 81.05 -31.53 -99.59
N GLN A 170 82.39 -31.60 -99.53
CA GLN A 170 83.14 -31.36 -98.29
C GLN A 170 82.90 -29.96 -97.73
N ARG A 171 82.89 -28.92 -98.58
CA ARG A 171 82.55 -27.54 -98.16
C ARG A 171 81.10 -27.41 -97.69
N GLN A 172 80.16 -28.09 -98.36
CA GLN A 172 78.76 -28.08 -97.95
C GLN A 172 78.55 -28.78 -96.60
N ASP A 173 79.21 -29.90 -96.36
CA ASP A 173 79.10 -30.62 -95.09
C ASP A 173 79.85 -29.92 -93.96
N ALA A 174 80.98 -29.25 -94.23
CA ALA A 174 81.60 -28.32 -93.28
C ALA A 174 80.62 -27.19 -92.91
N SER A 175 80.00 -26.54 -93.90
CA SER A 175 79.02 -25.48 -93.66
C SER A 175 77.78 -25.96 -92.89
N LYS A 176 77.23 -27.16 -93.19
CA LYS A 176 76.15 -27.76 -92.41
C LYS A 176 76.58 -28.04 -90.97
N ASN A 177 77.77 -28.59 -90.76
CA ASN A 177 78.30 -28.87 -89.43
C ASN A 177 78.51 -27.59 -88.62
N ASP A 178 78.99 -26.51 -89.23
CA ASP A 178 79.10 -25.20 -88.58
C ASP A 178 77.71 -24.64 -88.22
N ILE A 179 76.71 -24.76 -89.09
CA ILE A 179 75.33 -24.36 -88.79
C ILE A 179 74.75 -25.19 -87.64
N LEU A 180 74.95 -26.51 -87.65
CA LEU A 180 74.49 -27.42 -86.58
C LEU A 180 75.18 -27.12 -85.24
N GLN A 181 76.50 -26.88 -85.24
CA GLN A 181 77.23 -26.49 -84.03
C GLN A 181 76.76 -25.13 -83.49
N ASN A 182 76.50 -24.16 -84.36
CA ASN A 182 75.98 -22.86 -83.95
C ASN A 182 74.54 -22.95 -83.42
N LEU A 183 73.69 -23.78 -84.02
CA LEU A 183 72.34 -24.07 -83.52
C LEU A 183 72.37 -24.80 -82.17
N ALA A 184 73.25 -25.79 -82.00
CA ALA A 184 73.43 -26.50 -80.73
C ALA A 184 73.89 -25.53 -79.62
N ARG A 185 74.97 -24.76 -79.87
CA ARG A 185 75.46 -23.74 -78.92
C ARG A 185 74.40 -22.69 -78.59
N LYS A 186 73.60 -22.25 -79.57
CA LYS A 186 72.50 -21.32 -79.33
C LYS A 186 71.39 -21.97 -78.48
N GLY A 187 71.04 -23.22 -78.75
CA GLY A 187 70.09 -24.00 -77.95
C GLY A 187 70.55 -24.17 -76.50
N ASP A 188 71.82 -24.49 -76.28
CA ASP A 188 72.43 -24.58 -74.95
C ASP A 188 72.40 -23.22 -74.23
N MET A 189 72.75 -22.13 -74.92
CA MET A 189 72.71 -20.77 -74.36
C MET A 189 71.29 -20.31 -74.01
N ASP A 190 70.30 -20.57 -74.88
CA ASP A 190 68.92 -20.17 -74.64
C ASP A 190 68.26 -21.07 -73.58
N SER A 191 68.63 -22.34 -73.50
CA SER A 191 68.27 -23.25 -72.38
C SER A 191 68.87 -22.77 -71.05
N ALA A 192 70.14 -22.38 -71.02
CA ALA A 192 70.79 -21.84 -69.84
C ALA A 192 70.12 -20.54 -69.35
N LYS A 193 69.80 -19.61 -70.26
CA LYS A 193 69.04 -18.38 -69.92
C LYS A 193 67.66 -18.68 -69.37
N LEU A 194 66.92 -19.61 -69.98
CA LEU A 194 65.60 -20.02 -69.49
C LEU A 194 65.68 -20.69 -68.12
N SER A 195 66.73 -21.48 -67.86
CA SER A 195 67.00 -22.09 -66.56
C SER A 195 67.33 -21.03 -65.49
N GLU A 196 68.17 -20.04 -65.84
CA GLU A 196 68.51 -18.92 -64.97
C GLU A 196 67.31 -18.00 -64.69
N GLU A 197 66.48 -17.71 -65.69
CA GLU A 197 65.25 -16.93 -65.51
C GLU A 197 64.20 -17.70 -64.71
N ALA A 198 64.01 -19.00 -64.94
CA ALA A 198 63.15 -19.86 -64.14
C ALA A 198 63.62 -19.91 -62.68
N LYS A 199 64.93 -20.01 -62.45
CA LYS A 199 65.53 -19.92 -61.10
C LYS A 199 65.26 -18.55 -60.47
N ARG A 200 65.51 -17.46 -61.18
CA ARG A 200 65.27 -16.09 -60.69
C ARG A 200 63.79 -15.82 -60.39
N LEU A 201 62.88 -16.38 -61.19
CA LEU A 201 61.44 -16.32 -60.94
C LEU A 201 61.06 -17.15 -59.71
N ASN A 202 61.61 -18.36 -59.56
CA ASN A 202 61.41 -19.18 -58.37
C ASN A 202 61.94 -18.50 -57.10
N ASP A 203 63.12 -17.89 -57.14
CA ASP A 203 63.70 -17.12 -56.01
C ASP A 203 62.80 -15.92 -55.64
N LYS A 204 62.26 -15.21 -56.65
CA LYS A 204 61.26 -14.15 -56.43
C LYS A 204 59.95 -14.68 -55.83
N ILE A 205 59.44 -15.82 -56.30
CA ILE A 205 58.24 -16.46 -55.76
C ILE A 205 58.50 -16.82 -54.30
N GLN A 206 59.63 -17.44 -53.96
CA GLN A 206 59.98 -17.77 -52.57
C GLN A 206 60.09 -16.53 -51.68
N LEU A 207 60.69 -15.44 -52.17
CA LEU A 207 60.74 -14.17 -51.43
C LEU A 207 59.33 -13.61 -51.16
N ILE A 208 58.46 -13.57 -52.18
CA ILE A 208 57.07 -13.11 -52.04
C ILE A 208 56.27 -14.04 -51.11
N THR A 209 56.42 -15.36 -51.22
CA THR A 209 55.78 -16.32 -50.32
C THR A 209 56.23 -16.09 -48.88
N ASN A 210 57.53 -15.97 -48.64
CA ASN A 210 58.08 -15.71 -47.31
C ASN A 210 57.60 -14.36 -46.74
N GLU A 211 57.53 -13.31 -47.55
CA GLU A 211 57.01 -12.01 -47.16
C GLU A 211 55.50 -12.05 -46.85
N VAL A 212 54.70 -12.74 -47.67
CA VAL A 212 53.25 -12.92 -47.44
C VAL A 212 53.01 -13.75 -46.18
N THR A 213 53.70 -14.88 -45.99
CA THR A 213 53.60 -15.70 -44.78
C THR A 213 54.04 -14.92 -43.54
N ARG A 214 55.10 -14.12 -43.64
CA ARG A 214 55.55 -13.24 -42.55
C ARG A 214 54.53 -12.15 -42.23
N ASN A 215 54.03 -11.43 -43.24
CA ASN A 215 53.02 -10.38 -43.05
C ASN A 215 51.71 -10.96 -42.51
N MET A 216 51.32 -12.17 -42.92
CA MET A 216 50.15 -12.88 -42.39
C MET A 216 50.35 -13.26 -40.92
N THR A 217 51.48 -13.87 -40.56
CA THR A 217 51.78 -14.27 -39.18
C THR A 217 51.99 -13.09 -38.24
N GLU A 218 52.67 -12.02 -38.67
CA GLU A 218 52.75 -10.76 -37.91
C GLU A 218 51.37 -10.12 -37.71
N ARG A 219 50.50 -10.15 -38.73
CA ARG A 219 49.14 -9.61 -38.63
C ARG A 219 48.26 -10.46 -37.71
N GLU A 220 48.32 -11.79 -37.81
CA GLU A 220 47.61 -12.69 -36.89
C GLU A 220 48.07 -12.49 -35.45
N GLN A 221 49.38 -12.34 -35.22
CA GLN A 221 49.90 -12.12 -33.87
C GLN A 221 49.41 -10.78 -33.31
N ARG A 222 49.50 -9.67 -34.06
CA ARG A 222 48.96 -8.37 -33.63
C ARG A 222 47.46 -8.45 -33.33
N MET A 223 46.67 -9.14 -34.18
CA MET A 223 45.23 -9.34 -33.94
C MET A 223 44.95 -10.17 -32.67
N ARG A 224 45.78 -11.18 -32.36
CA ARG A 224 45.69 -11.95 -31.10
C ARG A 224 46.03 -11.08 -29.89
N ASP A 225 47.13 -10.34 -29.95
CA ASP A 225 47.60 -9.46 -28.88
C ASP A 225 46.58 -8.34 -28.59
N GLU A 226 46.06 -7.69 -29.62
CA GLU A 226 44.98 -6.70 -29.50
C GLU A 226 43.71 -7.28 -28.88
N ASN A 227 43.30 -8.48 -29.31
CA ASN A 227 42.11 -9.14 -28.75
C ASN A 227 42.34 -9.52 -27.29
N GLN A 228 43.52 -10.05 -26.95
CA GLN A 228 43.88 -10.37 -25.57
C GLN A 228 43.89 -9.12 -24.67
N GLN A 229 44.42 -8.00 -25.17
CA GLN A 229 44.38 -6.71 -24.46
C GLN A 229 42.95 -6.19 -24.27
N LYS A 230 42.08 -6.33 -25.29
CA LYS A 230 40.65 -6.00 -25.21
C LYS A 230 39.95 -6.87 -24.16
N TYR A 231 40.19 -8.20 -24.14
CA TYR A 231 39.64 -9.10 -23.11
C TYR A 231 40.10 -8.72 -21.70
N GLN A 232 41.39 -8.49 -21.47
CA GLN A 232 41.91 -8.08 -20.15
C GLN A 232 41.34 -6.73 -19.68
N THR A 233 41.10 -5.80 -20.62
CA THR A 233 40.50 -4.49 -20.30
C THR A 233 39.02 -4.65 -19.92
N LEU A 234 38.28 -5.49 -20.67
CA LEU A 234 36.89 -5.81 -20.39
C LEU A 234 36.73 -6.53 -19.04
N GLU A 235 37.58 -7.51 -18.74
CA GLU A 235 37.59 -8.26 -17.48
C GLU A 235 37.84 -7.34 -16.27
N LYS A 236 38.79 -6.41 -16.39
CA LYS A 236 39.05 -5.39 -15.36
C LYS A 236 37.84 -4.45 -15.17
N ALA A 237 37.19 -4.03 -16.26
CA ALA A 237 36.01 -3.17 -16.19
C ALA A 237 34.82 -3.87 -15.53
N ILE A 238 34.53 -5.11 -15.92
CA ILE A 238 33.47 -5.95 -15.31
C ILE A 238 33.75 -6.17 -13.83
N LYS A 239 35.01 -6.46 -13.45
CA LYS A 239 35.38 -6.63 -12.05
C LYS A 239 35.18 -5.35 -11.24
N ALA A 240 35.61 -4.20 -11.77
CA ALA A 240 35.41 -2.91 -11.11
C ALA A 240 33.92 -2.54 -10.95
N GLU A 241 33.08 -2.86 -11.95
CA GLU A 241 31.63 -2.68 -11.86
C GLU A 241 31.02 -3.57 -10.76
N LEU A 242 31.41 -4.86 -10.71
CA LEU A 242 30.95 -5.80 -9.68
C LEU A 242 31.37 -5.38 -8.27
N ASP A 243 32.62 -4.95 -8.09
CA ASP A 243 33.13 -4.46 -6.80
C ASP A 243 32.40 -3.18 -6.36
N ALA A 244 32.17 -2.23 -7.28
CA ALA A 244 31.42 -1.00 -7.00
C ALA A 244 29.94 -1.28 -6.67
N ARG A 245 29.29 -2.20 -7.41
CA ARG A 245 27.91 -2.62 -7.16
C ARG A 245 27.77 -3.34 -5.82
N LEU A 246 28.72 -4.20 -5.47
CA LEU A 246 28.75 -4.89 -4.17
C LEU A 246 28.94 -3.90 -3.02
N GLN A 247 29.75 -2.85 -3.19
CA GLN A 247 29.91 -1.81 -2.18
C GLN A 247 28.62 -1.00 -2.02
N TYR A 248 28.01 -0.54 -3.12
CA TYR A 248 26.72 0.15 -3.09
C TYR A 248 25.63 -0.68 -2.39
N GLU A 249 25.56 -2.00 -2.65
CA GLU A 249 24.58 -2.87 -1.99
C GLU A 249 24.84 -2.99 -0.47
N LYS A 250 26.12 -3.02 -0.03
CA LYS A 250 26.46 -2.99 1.40
C LYS A 250 26.05 -1.67 2.04
N ASP A 251 26.33 -0.54 1.41
CA ASP A 251 26.02 0.79 1.92
C ASP A 251 24.50 0.98 2.05
N VAL A 252 23.72 0.52 1.06
CA VAL A 252 22.25 0.52 1.11
C VAL A 252 21.72 -0.40 2.22
N ARG A 253 22.30 -1.59 2.41
CA ARG A 253 21.90 -2.50 3.51
C ARG A 253 22.18 -1.86 4.87
N GLN A 254 23.37 -1.28 5.07
CA GLN A 254 23.74 -0.59 6.32
C GLN A 254 22.80 0.59 6.61
N PHE A 255 22.52 1.44 5.61
CA PHE A 255 21.58 2.55 5.76
C PHE A 255 20.16 2.09 6.12
N LEU A 256 19.69 0.98 5.54
CA LEU A 256 18.39 0.40 5.88
C LEU A 256 18.38 -0.18 7.29
N ASP A 257 19.42 -0.91 7.70
CA ASP A 257 19.56 -1.49 9.04
C ASP A 257 19.62 -0.40 10.13
N GLU A 258 20.38 0.68 9.91
CA GLU A 258 20.42 1.86 10.78
C GLU A 258 19.04 2.53 10.90
N ARG A 259 18.33 2.68 9.79
CA ARG A 259 16.99 3.26 9.77
C ARG A 259 15.95 2.37 10.46
N TYR A 260 16.03 1.04 10.28
CA TYR A 260 15.19 0.09 11.02
C TYR A 260 15.47 0.11 12.52
N ARG A 261 16.75 0.23 12.91
CA ARG A 261 17.15 0.38 14.31
C ARG A 261 16.57 1.66 14.92
N ALA A 262 16.69 2.79 14.24
CA ALA A 262 16.13 4.07 14.69
C ALA A 262 14.60 3.98 14.88
N TYR A 263 13.87 3.37 13.94
CA TYR A 263 12.42 3.14 14.10
C TYR A 263 12.07 2.22 15.26
N ASN A 264 12.87 1.18 15.55
CA ASN A 264 12.66 0.34 16.71
C ASN A 264 12.92 1.10 18.03
N GLU A 265 13.95 1.93 18.08
CA GLU A 265 14.26 2.78 19.25
C GLU A 265 13.13 3.80 19.51
N GLU A 266 12.59 4.43 18.46
CA GLU A 266 11.41 5.32 18.55
C GLU A 266 10.14 4.58 19.00
N LEU A 267 9.92 3.36 18.50
CA LEU A 267 8.76 2.53 18.83
C LEU A 267 8.79 2.02 20.28
N GLU A 268 9.97 1.66 20.81
CA GLU A 268 10.12 1.35 22.23
C GLU A 268 9.95 2.59 23.13
N ALA A 269 10.46 3.76 22.71
CA ALA A 269 10.22 5.01 23.43
C ALA A 269 8.71 5.35 23.50
N LEU A 270 7.97 5.16 22.41
CA LEU A 270 6.51 5.33 22.37
C LEU A 270 5.78 4.33 23.29
N LYS A 271 6.20 3.06 23.33
CA LYS A 271 5.65 2.06 24.28
C LYS A 271 5.89 2.47 25.73
N ALA A 272 7.12 2.91 26.06
CA ALA A 272 7.47 3.36 27.40
C ALA A 272 6.63 4.58 27.83
N LEU A 273 6.47 5.57 26.95
CA LEU A 273 5.59 6.72 27.18
C LEU A 273 4.13 6.28 27.43
N GLN A 274 3.60 5.38 26.58
CA GLN A 274 2.24 4.86 26.73
C GLN A 274 2.02 4.12 28.08
N GLN A 275 3.00 3.32 28.53
CA GLN A 275 2.93 2.69 29.85
C GLN A 275 2.95 3.72 30.98
N THR A 276 3.81 4.74 30.87
CA THR A 276 3.95 5.82 31.86
C THR A 276 2.64 6.60 31.99
N ASP A 277 1.99 6.93 30.87
CA ASP A 277 0.71 7.64 30.89
C ASP A 277 -0.44 6.77 31.38
N LYS A 278 -0.50 5.47 31.01
CA LYS A 278 -1.43 4.50 31.61
C LYS A 278 -1.31 4.45 33.15
N ALA A 279 -0.09 4.49 33.69
CA ALA A 279 0.14 4.55 35.13
C ALA A 279 -0.39 5.87 35.74
N LYS A 280 -0.08 7.03 35.14
CA LYS A 280 -0.61 8.34 35.59
C LYS A 280 -2.14 8.40 35.55
N TYR A 281 -2.78 7.88 34.51
CA TYR A 281 -4.24 7.82 34.42
C TYR A 281 -4.85 6.92 35.49
N LYS A 282 -4.24 5.75 35.75
CA LYS A 282 -4.67 4.86 36.84
C LYS A 282 -4.58 5.54 38.21
N GLU A 283 -3.48 6.25 38.49
CA GLU A 283 -3.29 7.01 39.73
C GLU A 283 -4.34 8.13 39.88
N ARG A 284 -4.62 8.89 38.80
CA ARG A 284 -5.66 9.94 38.78
C ARG A 284 -7.05 9.36 39.03
N PHE A 285 -7.40 8.24 38.39
CA PHE A 285 -8.66 7.54 38.62
C PHE A 285 -8.80 7.06 40.07
N GLN A 286 -7.72 6.53 40.65
CA GLN A 286 -7.73 6.11 42.05
C GLN A 286 -7.99 7.30 42.99
N LYS A 287 -7.28 8.43 42.80
CA LYS A 287 -7.50 9.66 43.58
C LYS A 287 -8.92 10.22 43.42
N LEU A 288 -9.51 10.12 42.23
CA LEU A 288 -10.89 10.53 41.98
C LEU A 288 -11.88 9.63 42.71
N ASN A 289 -11.70 8.31 42.67
CA ASN A 289 -12.53 7.35 43.42
C ASN A 289 -12.41 7.56 44.94
N GLU A 290 -11.21 7.84 45.45
CA GLU A 290 -10.99 8.16 46.87
C GLU A 290 -11.71 9.46 47.27
N ALA A 291 -11.63 10.51 46.46
CA ALA A 291 -12.36 11.77 46.68
C ALA A 291 -13.88 11.59 46.61
N LEU A 292 -14.38 10.75 45.69
CA LEU A 292 -15.80 10.45 45.53
C LEU A 292 -16.33 9.68 46.76
N ALA A 293 -15.60 8.67 47.24
CA ALA A 293 -15.95 7.95 48.47
C ALA A 293 -15.91 8.84 49.73
N VAL A 294 -15.05 9.87 49.77
CA VAL A 294 -15.06 10.89 50.83
C VAL A 294 -16.28 11.79 50.72
N LEU A 295 -16.67 12.20 49.51
CA LEU A 295 -17.87 13.01 49.27
C LEU A 295 -19.15 12.27 49.68
N GLU A 296 -19.28 10.99 49.30
CA GLU A 296 -20.40 10.13 49.68
C GLU A 296 -20.55 10.03 51.21
N ARG A 297 -19.44 9.80 51.93
CA ARG A 297 -19.45 9.81 53.41
C ARG A 297 -19.83 11.16 53.99
N HIS A 298 -19.40 12.27 53.38
CA HIS A 298 -19.78 13.61 53.81
C HIS A 298 -21.28 13.88 53.63
N LEU A 299 -21.87 13.44 52.51
CA LEU A 299 -23.30 13.54 52.27
C LEU A 299 -24.10 12.66 53.24
N GLU A 300 -23.67 11.42 53.48
CA GLU A 300 -24.33 10.52 54.43
C GLU A 300 -24.25 11.05 55.88
N GLN A 301 -23.11 11.61 56.28
CA GLN A 301 -22.97 12.31 57.57
C GLN A 301 -23.81 13.59 57.65
N GLY A 302 -23.92 14.33 56.54
CA GLY A 302 -24.78 15.50 56.41
C GLY A 302 -26.24 15.14 56.66
N ASN A 303 -26.77 14.13 55.96
CA ASN A 303 -28.13 13.61 56.15
C ASN A 303 -28.34 13.15 57.60
N LYS A 304 -27.45 12.33 58.16
CA LYS A 304 -27.56 11.88 59.57
C LYS A 304 -27.54 13.03 60.59
N LYS A 305 -26.90 14.16 60.28
CA LYS A 305 -26.97 15.38 61.12
C LYS A 305 -28.29 16.13 60.91
N MET A 306 -28.75 16.27 59.67
CA MET A 306 -30.04 16.86 59.31
C MET A 306 -31.18 16.13 60.02
N ASP A 307 -31.23 14.79 59.93
CA ASP A 307 -32.24 13.95 60.57
C ASP A 307 -32.27 14.13 62.09
N ARG A 308 -31.10 14.22 62.73
CA ARG A 308 -31.00 14.48 64.19
C ARG A 308 -31.52 15.87 64.55
N ILE A 309 -31.20 16.89 63.77
CA ILE A 309 -31.67 18.27 63.99
C ILE A 309 -33.19 18.33 63.82
N VAL A 310 -33.72 17.74 62.74
CA VAL A 310 -35.18 17.67 62.47
C VAL A 310 -35.90 16.88 63.57
N ALA A 311 -35.36 15.74 64.01
CA ALA A 311 -35.95 14.96 65.11
C ALA A 311 -35.94 15.73 66.44
N ALA A 312 -34.84 16.42 66.77
CA ALA A 312 -34.75 17.25 67.97
C ALA A 312 -35.72 18.44 67.94
N GLU A 313 -35.87 19.10 66.79
CA GLU A 313 -36.83 20.19 66.58
C GLU A 313 -38.28 19.69 66.71
N ILE A 314 -38.63 18.54 66.12
CA ILE A 314 -39.94 17.91 66.28
C ILE A 314 -40.22 17.56 67.76
N GLN A 315 -39.23 17.02 68.47
CA GLN A 315 -39.37 16.69 69.89
C GLN A 315 -39.54 17.96 70.76
N SER A 316 -38.77 19.01 70.46
CA SER A 316 -38.87 20.33 71.10
C SER A 316 -40.27 20.93 70.93
N ARG A 317 -40.78 20.97 69.69
CA ARG A 317 -42.16 21.45 69.40
C ARG A 317 -43.23 20.64 70.13
N LYS A 318 -43.11 19.31 70.17
CA LYS A 318 -44.05 18.46 70.93
C LYS A 318 -44.03 18.74 72.44
N LEU A 319 -42.86 19.05 73.00
CA LEU A 319 -42.74 19.43 74.40
C LEU A 319 -43.38 20.80 74.67
N HIS A 320 -43.14 21.79 73.80
CA HIS A 320 -43.79 23.10 73.87
C HIS A 320 -45.31 23.01 73.71
N GLU A 321 -45.80 22.19 72.78
CA GLU A 321 -47.23 21.92 72.58
C GLU A 321 -47.89 21.33 73.83
N LYS A 322 -47.28 20.30 74.43
CA LYS A 322 -47.77 19.74 75.70
C LYS A 322 -47.78 20.78 76.82
N GLY A 323 -46.74 21.61 76.91
CA GLY A 323 -46.63 22.65 77.94
C GLY A 323 -47.68 23.76 77.83
N LEU A 324 -47.98 24.22 76.61
CA LEU A 324 -48.98 25.27 76.38
C LEU A 324 -50.41 24.75 76.56
N LEU A 325 -50.71 23.54 76.08
CA LEU A 325 -52.01 22.89 76.31
C LEU A 325 -52.26 22.56 77.79
N ALA A 326 -51.20 22.35 78.58
CA ALA A 326 -51.28 22.19 80.03
C ALA A 326 -51.60 23.53 80.72
N LYS A 327 -50.86 24.62 80.42
CA LYS A 327 -51.16 25.96 80.95
C LYS A 327 -52.61 26.39 80.66
N MET A 328 -53.13 26.08 79.46
CA MET A 328 -54.52 26.37 79.14
C MET A 328 -55.51 25.54 79.99
N GLY A 329 -55.15 24.31 80.36
CA GLY A 329 -55.89 23.50 81.32
C GLY A 329 -55.83 24.08 82.75
N ASP A 330 -54.65 24.54 83.19
CA ASP A 330 -54.51 25.19 84.51
C ASP A 330 -55.39 26.45 84.62
N VAL A 331 -55.51 27.22 83.52
CA VAL A 331 -56.42 28.38 83.40
C VAL A 331 -57.88 27.96 83.45
N GLU A 332 -58.25 26.93 82.69
CA GLU A 332 -59.59 26.33 82.66
C GLU A 332 -60.02 25.87 84.06
N ASP A 333 -59.15 25.13 84.77
CA ASP A 333 -59.38 24.65 86.14
C ASP A 333 -59.48 25.80 87.17
N ARG A 334 -58.63 26.83 87.06
CA ARG A 334 -58.69 28.01 87.94
C ARG A 334 -59.97 28.82 87.74
N LEU A 335 -60.38 29.04 86.49
CA LEU A 335 -61.63 29.72 86.17
C LEU A 335 -62.83 28.91 86.67
N ALA A 336 -62.89 27.61 86.40
CA ALA A 336 -63.96 26.74 86.88
C ALA A 336 -64.03 26.69 88.42
N GLY A 337 -62.88 26.61 89.10
CA GLY A 337 -62.80 26.66 90.56
C GLY A 337 -63.28 28.00 91.15
N TYR A 338 -62.90 29.12 90.53
CA TYR A 338 -63.35 30.45 90.93
C TYR A 338 -64.85 30.67 90.70
N LEU A 339 -65.35 30.32 89.51
CA LEU A 339 -66.77 30.36 89.15
C LEU A 339 -67.60 29.47 90.08
N GLY A 340 -67.13 28.27 90.41
CA GLY A 340 -67.77 27.38 91.38
C GLY A 340 -67.80 27.96 92.80
N GLY A 341 -66.76 28.70 93.20
CA GLY A 341 -66.74 29.45 94.45
C GLY A 341 -67.68 30.66 94.46
N LEU A 342 -67.77 31.37 93.34
CA LEU A 342 -68.58 32.59 93.21
C LEU A 342 -70.07 32.25 93.12
N ASN A 343 -70.42 31.13 92.47
CA ASN A 343 -71.76 30.52 92.54
C ASN A 343 -72.20 30.26 93.99
N ARG A 344 -71.35 29.60 94.80
CA ARG A 344 -71.66 29.36 96.23
C ARG A 344 -71.81 30.66 97.02
N ALA A 345 -70.97 31.66 96.75
CA ALA A 345 -71.08 32.98 97.37
C ALA A 345 -72.39 33.69 97.03
N ILE A 346 -72.90 33.55 95.80
CA ILE A 346 -74.23 34.04 95.41
C ILE A 346 -75.33 33.30 96.17
N ASP A 347 -75.24 31.97 96.29
CA ASP A 347 -76.25 31.18 97.01
C ASP A 347 -76.27 31.48 98.52
N GLU A 348 -75.10 31.65 99.15
CA GLU A 348 -74.97 32.09 100.54
C GLU A 348 -75.52 33.52 100.75
N ALA A 349 -75.27 34.43 99.80
CA ALA A 349 -75.83 35.78 99.83
C ALA A 349 -77.36 35.78 99.65
N LYS A 350 -77.90 34.99 98.70
CA LYS A 350 -79.35 34.81 98.51
C LYS A 350 -80.03 34.17 99.72
N ALA A 351 -79.31 33.32 100.47
CA ALA A 351 -79.79 32.73 101.72
C ALA A 351 -79.78 33.72 102.92
N GLY A 352 -79.36 34.98 102.73
CA GLY A 352 -79.36 36.01 103.77
C GLY A 352 -78.17 35.93 104.74
N ASN A 353 -77.09 35.23 104.38
CA ASN A 353 -75.90 35.16 105.22
C ASN A 353 -75.05 36.45 105.05
N GLU A 354 -74.76 37.16 106.13
CA GLU A 354 -73.97 38.40 106.07
C GLU A 354 -72.46 38.16 105.97
N ASN A 355 -71.98 36.98 106.39
CA ASN A 355 -70.55 36.62 106.40
C ASN A 355 -70.13 35.74 105.21
N VAL A 356 -70.57 36.09 103.99
CA VAL A 356 -70.19 35.38 102.76
C VAL A 356 -68.69 35.48 102.51
N LYS A 357 -68.02 34.33 102.40
CA LYS A 357 -66.58 34.28 102.07
C LYS A 357 -66.37 34.32 100.56
N MET A 358 -66.05 35.51 100.05
CA MET A 358 -65.73 35.68 98.63
C MET A 358 -64.53 34.82 98.20
N PRO A 359 -64.60 34.11 97.05
CA PRO A 359 -63.42 33.52 96.45
C PRO A 359 -62.44 34.61 95.99
N LEU A 360 -61.15 34.26 95.93
CA LEU A 360 -60.09 35.14 95.44
C LEU A 360 -59.60 34.62 94.09
N LEU A 361 -59.66 35.47 93.06
CA LEU A 361 -58.99 35.23 91.78
C LEU A 361 -57.66 35.99 91.77
N ASP A 362 -56.58 35.28 91.44
CA ASP A 362 -55.32 35.91 91.05
C ASP A 362 -55.39 36.26 89.56
N THR A 363 -55.97 37.43 89.29
CA THR A 363 -56.12 37.99 87.94
C THR A 363 -54.75 38.17 87.27
N ASP A 364 -53.73 38.56 88.03
CA ASP A 364 -52.39 38.84 87.52
C ASP A 364 -51.67 37.54 87.11
N ALA A 365 -51.90 36.43 87.81
CA ALA A 365 -51.42 35.10 87.39
C ALA A 365 -52.09 34.64 86.10
N LEU A 366 -53.42 34.80 85.97
CA LEU A 366 -54.14 34.44 84.75
C LEU A 366 -53.76 35.32 83.56
N HIS A 367 -53.60 36.63 83.76
CA HIS A 367 -53.09 37.56 82.74
C HIS A 367 -51.73 37.13 82.21
N ARG A 368 -50.77 36.84 83.12
CA ARG A 368 -49.43 36.35 82.75
C ARG A 368 -49.47 35.01 82.02
N GLU A 369 -50.40 34.12 82.35
CA GLU A 369 -50.58 32.85 81.65
C GLU A 369 -51.19 33.03 80.25
N MET A 370 -52.19 33.90 80.09
CA MET A 370 -52.76 34.29 78.79
C MET A 370 -51.72 34.95 77.88
N GLU A 371 -50.95 35.92 78.41
CA GLU A 371 -49.91 36.59 77.65
C GLU A 371 -48.79 35.62 77.25
N ALA A 372 -48.35 34.74 78.15
CA ALA A 372 -47.35 33.71 77.85
C ALA A 372 -47.84 32.74 76.76
N ILE A 373 -49.11 32.34 76.78
CA ILE A 373 -49.71 31.49 75.74
C ILE A 373 -49.74 32.23 74.39
N ALA A 374 -50.18 33.49 74.37
CA ALA A 374 -50.22 34.31 73.15
C ALA A 374 -48.83 34.65 72.58
N ALA A 375 -47.80 34.76 73.42
CA ALA A 375 -46.42 34.99 73.02
C ALA A 375 -45.78 33.73 72.43
N ASP A 376 -45.95 32.57 73.08
CA ASP A 376 -45.33 31.31 72.67
C ASP A 376 -46.05 30.59 71.52
N LYS A 377 -47.18 31.12 71.01
CA LYS A 377 -47.96 30.54 69.90
C LYS A 377 -47.14 30.14 68.66
N HIS A 378 -46.03 30.82 68.38
CA HIS A 378 -45.14 30.51 67.25
C HIS A 378 -44.31 29.22 67.42
N LYS A 379 -44.25 28.65 68.63
CA LYS A 379 -43.54 27.39 68.93
C LYS A 379 -44.41 26.14 68.72
N LEU A 380 -45.69 26.32 68.44
CA LEU A 380 -46.66 25.24 68.26
C LEU A 380 -46.62 24.66 66.84
N SER A 381 -47.01 23.39 66.74
CA SER A 381 -47.42 22.81 65.46
C SER A 381 -48.78 23.40 65.02
N MET A 382 -49.13 23.27 63.74
CA MET A 382 -50.45 23.73 63.26
C MET A 382 -51.60 22.96 63.93
N GLU A 383 -51.42 21.65 64.15
CA GLU A 383 -52.34 20.81 64.91
C GLU A 383 -52.45 21.27 66.38
N GLY A 384 -51.33 21.65 67.00
CA GLY A 384 -51.27 22.20 68.35
C GLY A 384 -51.94 23.57 68.48
N LEU A 385 -51.79 24.43 67.47
CA LEU A 385 -52.49 25.72 67.38
C LEU A 385 -54.01 25.53 67.27
N LEU A 386 -54.46 24.61 66.42
CA LEU A 386 -55.89 24.29 66.28
C LEU A 386 -56.48 23.74 67.58
N LYS A 387 -55.81 22.81 68.26
CA LYS A 387 -56.25 22.30 69.57
C LYS A 387 -56.26 23.37 70.67
N LEU A 388 -55.31 24.31 70.63
CA LEU A 388 -55.25 25.41 71.58
C LEU A 388 -56.37 26.42 71.31
N GLU A 389 -56.63 26.77 70.06
CA GLU A 389 -57.77 27.59 69.64
C GLU A 389 -59.10 26.95 70.06
N GLU A 390 -59.31 25.66 69.77
CA GLU A 390 -60.51 24.91 70.15
C GLU A 390 -60.72 24.89 71.69
N LYS A 391 -59.63 24.82 72.48
CA LYS A 391 -59.69 24.94 73.94
C LYS A 391 -60.00 26.37 74.39
N MET A 392 -59.30 27.37 73.86
CA MET A 392 -59.52 28.78 74.22
C MET A 392 -60.92 29.25 73.86
N SER A 393 -61.43 28.87 72.70
CA SER A 393 -62.78 29.14 72.24
C SER A 393 -63.82 28.51 73.18
N ARG A 394 -63.63 27.25 73.63
CA ARG A 394 -64.49 26.61 74.65
C ARG A 394 -64.47 27.33 75.99
N VAL A 395 -63.28 27.62 76.54
CA VAL A 395 -63.15 28.30 77.83
C VAL A 395 -63.73 29.72 77.76
N HIS A 396 -63.52 30.43 76.67
CA HIS A 396 -64.08 31.76 76.45
C HIS A 396 -65.62 31.74 76.35
N GLN A 397 -66.19 30.80 75.60
CA GLN A 397 -67.65 30.63 75.49
C GLN A 397 -68.28 30.19 76.83
N GLY A 398 -67.62 29.28 77.57
CA GLY A 398 -68.04 28.88 78.92
C GLY A 398 -68.02 30.06 79.89
N LEU A 399 -66.91 30.81 79.93
CA LEU A 399 -66.77 32.00 80.77
C LEU A 399 -67.82 33.07 80.45
N GLN A 400 -68.11 33.33 79.17
CA GLN A 400 -69.19 34.25 78.77
C GLN A 400 -70.57 33.78 79.24
N ARG A 401 -70.86 32.47 79.13
CA ARG A 401 -72.13 31.89 79.57
C ARG A 401 -72.28 32.00 81.08
N ASP A 402 -71.30 31.52 81.82
CA ASP A 402 -71.32 31.46 83.28
C ASP A 402 -71.39 32.87 83.86
N LYS A 403 -70.68 33.85 83.28
CA LYS A 403 -70.79 35.26 83.63
C LYS A 403 -72.23 35.80 83.49
N ARG A 404 -72.93 35.50 82.40
CA ARG A 404 -74.32 35.92 82.21
C ARG A 404 -75.24 35.27 83.23
N GLU A 405 -75.11 33.96 83.43
CA GLU A 405 -75.91 33.22 84.42
C GLU A 405 -75.68 33.73 85.86
N LEU A 406 -74.44 34.08 86.20
CA LEU A 406 -74.08 34.73 87.47
C LEU A 406 -74.68 36.14 87.56
N GLN A 407 -74.62 36.93 86.51
CA GLN A 407 -75.19 38.28 86.46
C GLN A 407 -76.71 38.25 86.64
N ASP A 408 -77.41 37.43 85.86
CA ASP A 408 -78.86 37.23 85.94
C ASP A 408 -79.26 36.82 87.37
N ARG A 409 -78.53 35.85 87.96
CA ARG A 409 -78.77 35.43 89.35
C ARG A 409 -78.50 36.54 90.37
N ILE A 410 -77.54 37.43 90.16
CA ILE A 410 -77.31 38.60 91.02
C ILE A 410 -78.44 39.61 90.89
N GLU A 411 -78.97 39.83 89.68
CA GLU A 411 -80.06 40.77 89.41
C GLU A 411 -81.42 40.27 89.94
N GLU A 412 -81.66 38.96 89.92
CA GLU A 412 -82.79 38.32 90.62
C GLU A 412 -82.68 38.39 92.16
N GLY A 413 -81.48 38.56 92.71
CA GLY A 413 -81.21 38.64 94.14
C GLY A 413 -81.59 40.01 94.70
N SER A 414 -82.87 40.21 95.03
CA SER A 414 -83.44 41.49 95.48
C SER A 414 -83.01 41.92 96.90
N GLY A 415 -81.75 42.33 97.05
CA GLY A 415 -81.24 42.97 98.25
C GLY A 415 -79.91 43.69 98.02
N ASP A 416 -79.89 45.01 98.21
CA ASP A 416 -78.66 45.83 98.09
C ASP A 416 -77.80 45.67 99.35
N THR A 417 -77.19 44.49 99.46
CA THR A 417 -76.34 44.09 100.58
C THR A 417 -74.86 44.26 100.22
N ASP A 418 -74.03 44.52 101.24
CA ASP A 418 -72.57 44.56 101.12
C ASP A 418 -71.99 43.30 100.43
N SER A 419 -72.61 42.14 100.65
CA SER A 419 -72.26 40.88 99.98
C SER A 419 -72.51 40.94 98.48
N VAL A 420 -73.67 41.44 98.04
CA VAL A 420 -73.99 41.64 96.61
C VAL A 420 -73.06 42.67 95.96
N ALA A 421 -72.70 43.75 96.66
CA ALA A 421 -71.71 44.72 96.17
C ALA A 421 -70.32 44.08 95.98
N LYS A 422 -69.88 43.23 96.91
CA LYS A 422 -68.62 42.46 96.81
C LYS A 422 -68.66 41.45 95.65
N ILE A 423 -69.79 40.75 95.44
CA ILE A 423 -69.98 39.85 94.30
C ILE A 423 -69.91 40.62 92.97
N LYS A 424 -70.60 41.76 92.84
CA LYS A 424 -70.54 42.63 91.64
C LYS A 424 -69.10 43.11 91.35
N HIS A 425 -68.30 43.39 92.38
CA HIS A 425 -66.88 43.73 92.20
C HIS A 425 -66.04 42.54 91.73
N GLN A 426 -66.29 41.34 92.25
CA GLN A 426 -65.61 40.11 91.83
C GLN A 426 -66.02 39.64 90.42
N LEU A 427 -67.22 40.00 89.96
CA LEU A 427 -67.66 39.81 88.57
C LEU A 427 -66.91 40.74 87.61
N ARG A 428 -66.66 42.01 87.99
CA ARG A 428 -65.84 42.93 87.17
C ARG A 428 -64.40 42.43 86.96
N LYS A 429 -63.80 41.80 87.97
CA LYS A 429 -62.48 41.14 87.80
C LYS A 429 -62.51 39.96 86.83
N LEU A 430 -63.68 39.35 86.65
CA LEU A 430 -63.89 38.32 85.65
C LEU A 430 -64.04 38.94 84.25
N ASP A 431 -64.56 40.17 84.15
CA ASP A 431 -64.58 40.94 82.89
C ASP A 431 -63.15 41.22 82.39
N ASP A 432 -62.25 41.65 83.28
CA ASP A 432 -60.83 41.90 82.95
C ASP A 432 -60.17 40.63 82.38
N VAL A 433 -60.37 39.48 83.05
CA VAL A 433 -59.83 38.18 82.61
C VAL A 433 -60.52 37.67 81.34
N GLN A 434 -61.81 37.97 81.13
CA GLN A 434 -62.51 37.67 79.88
C GLN A 434 -61.89 38.46 78.72
N GLU A 435 -61.60 39.74 78.90
CA GLU A 435 -61.00 40.61 77.89
C GLU A 435 -59.58 40.13 77.52
N ASP A 436 -58.79 39.68 78.49
CA ASP A 436 -57.45 39.15 78.24
C ASP A 436 -57.46 37.78 77.56
N LEU A 437 -58.40 36.90 77.93
CA LEU A 437 -58.65 35.64 77.24
C LEU A 437 -59.10 35.89 75.79
N GLU A 438 -59.95 36.90 75.55
CA GLU A 438 -60.41 37.30 74.22
C GLU A 438 -59.27 37.83 73.36
N LYS A 439 -58.45 38.76 73.88
CA LYS A 439 -57.22 39.25 73.22
C LYS A 439 -56.24 38.12 72.90
N ALA A 440 -56.05 37.17 73.82
CA ALA A 440 -55.14 36.04 73.61
C ALA A 440 -55.68 35.05 72.57
N HIS A 441 -56.99 34.79 72.60
CA HIS A 441 -57.69 33.96 71.63
C HIS A 441 -57.64 34.57 70.22
N GLU A 442 -57.94 35.86 70.07
CA GLU A 442 -57.92 36.54 68.77
C GLU A 442 -56.50 36.58 68.15
N ARG A 443 -55.45 36.79 68.97
CA ARG A 443 -54.04 36.69 68.53
C ARG A 443 -53.64 35.29 68.03
N ILE A 444 -54.28 34.23 68.52
CA ILE A 444 -54.05 32.85 68.08
C ILE A 444 -54.90 32.55 66.84
N ARG A 445 -56.15 33.00 66.84
CA ARG A 445 -57.07 32.89 65.70
C ARG A 445 -56.54 33.61 64.46
N ASP A 446 -56.01 34.82 64.57
CA ASP A 446 -55.33 35.54 63.48
C ASP A 446 -54.15 34.74 62.89
N LYS A 447 -53.38 34.05 63.76
CA LYS A 447 -52.26 33.21 63.32
C LYS A 447 -52.77 32.00 62.53
N VAL A 448 -53.88 31.40 62.95
CA VAL A 448 -54.50 30.21 62.34
C VAL A 448 -55.26 30.53 61.05
N GLU A 449 -56.18 31.50 61.07
CA GLU A 449 -57.10 31.80 59.96
C GLU A 449 -56.47 32.66 58.86
N ARG A 450 -55.56 33.58 59.20
CA ARG A 450 -55.00 34.55 58.24
C ARG A 450 -53.54 34.25 57.90
N GLN A 451 -52.68 34.24 58.91
CA GLN A 451 -51.24 34.22 58.64
C GLN A 451 -50.75 32.86 58.15
N ILE A 452 -51.22 31.74 58.73
CA ILE A 452 -50.81 30.39 58.28
C ILE A 452 -51.15 30.11 56.80
N PRO A 453 -52.38 30.38 56.31
CA PRO A 453 -52.70 30.22 54.89
C PRO A 453 -51.86 31.13 53.98
N GLN A 454 -51.54 32.35 54.41
CA GLN A 454 -50.67 33.26 53.67
C GLN A 454 -49.22 32.74 53.63
N ASP A 455 -48.64 32.37 54.77
CA ASP A 455 -47.30 31.79 54.91
C ASP A 455 -47.18 30.51 54.03
N LEU A 456 -48.22 29.67 54.01
CA LEU A 456 -48.29 28.44 53.22
C LEU A 456 -48.37 28.70 51.71
N ASN A 457 -49.19 29.66 51.28
CA ASN A 457 -49.29 30.05 49.88
C ASN A 457 -47.97 30.66 49.37
N GLU A 458 -47.31 31.51 50.17
CA GLU A 458 -46.01 32.06 49.82
C GLU A 458 -44.93 30.96 49.74
N LEU A 459 -44.93 30.02 50.69
CA LEU A 459 -44.02 28.87 50.66
C LEU A 459 -44.28 27.96 49.46
N SER A 460 -45.56 27.73 49.11
CA SER A 460 -45.95 26.97 47.92
C SER A 460 -45.43 27.65 46.64
N ALA A 461 -45.66 28.96 46.47
CA ALA A 461 -45.15 29.73 45.34
C ALA A 461 -43.60 29.73 45.26
N LYS A 462 -42.92 29.78 46.41
CA LYS A 462 -41.45 29.60 46.49
C LYS A 462 -41.01 28.20 46.06
N CYS A 463 -41.72 27.15 46.48
CA CYS A 463 -41.46 25.77 46.06
C CYS A 463 -41.70 25.57 44.56
N GLU A 464 -42.77 26.14 43.98
CA GLU A 464 -43.01 26.11 42.54
C GLU A 464 -41.93 26.86 41.75
N ASN A 465 -41.49 28.02 42.23
CA ASN A 465 -40.38 28.77 41.62
C ASN A 465 -39.06 27.97 41.67
N ILE A 466 -38.72 27.35 42.81
CA ILE A 466 -37.55 26.47 42.92
C ILE A 466 -37.66 25.26 41.99
N LYS A 467 -38.84 24.62 41.91
CA LYS A 467 -39.11 23.51 40.98
C LYS A 467 -38.94 23.95 39.52
N HIS A 468 -39.46 25.12 39.15
CA HIS A 468 -39.30 25.68 37.81
C HIS A 468 -37.83 25.99 37.49
N GLN A 469 -37.09 26.61 38.43
CA GLN A 469 -35.65 26.86 38.28
C GLN A 469 -34.84 25.56 38.14
N LEU A 470 -35.17 24.53 38.91
CA LEU A 470 -34.52 23.22 38.81
C LEU A 470 -34.79 22.57 37.45
N ASN A 471 -36.05 22.55 37.00
CA ASN A 471 -36.40 22.04 35.68
C ASN A 471 -35.65 22.80 34.58
N THR A 472 -35.71 24.14 34.57
CA THR A 472 -34.97 24.97 33.59
C THR A 472 -33.45 24.74 33.62
N ARG A 473 -32.87 24.40 34.77
CA ARG A 473 -31.45 24.02 34.86
C ARG A 473 -31.17 22.61 34.33
N ILE A 474 -32.08 21.66 34.55
CA ILE A 474 -32.01 20.31 33.99
C ILE A 474 -32.14 20.37 32.47
N ASP A 475 -33.15 21.07 31.95
CA ASP A 475 -33.39 21.23 30.52
C ASP A 475 -32.15 21.82 29.81
N LYS A 476 -31.53 22.86 30.40
CA LYS A 476 -30.27 23.44 29.88
C LYS A 476 -29.08 22.48 29.95
N GLU A 477 -28.91 21.75 31.06
CA GLU A 477 -27.85 20.74 31.19
C GLU A 477 -28.06 19.58 30.18
N GLU A 478 -29.31 19.20 29.88
CA GLU A 478 -29.63 18.24 28.82
C GLU A 478 -29.31 18.79 27.42
N GLU A 479 -29.66 20.05 27.12
CA GLU A 479 -29.29 20.72 25.85
C GLU A 479 -27.76 20.84 25.68
N GLU A 480 -27.04 21.29 26.70
CA GLU A 480 -25.57 21.42 26.69
C GLU A 480 -24.90 20.04 26.50
N ARG A 481 -25.38 18.99 27.18
CA ARG A 481 -24.89 17.62 26.99
C ARG A 481 -25.22 17.09 25.59
N TYR A 482 -26.40 17.37 25.06
CA TYR A 482 -26.78 16.98 23.71
C TYR A 482 -25.87 17.65 22.66
N LEU A 483 -25.58 18.94 22.82
CA LEU A 483 -24.63 19.68 21.98
C LEU A 483 -23.21 19.10 22.09
N ALA A 484 -22.70 18.86 23.31
CA ALA A 484 -21.38 18.26 23.50
C ALA A 484 -21.26 16.85 22.90
N ILE A 485 -22.30 16.02 23.02
CA ILE A 485 -22.38 14.70 22.36
C ILE A 485 -22.36 14.87 20.83
N LYS A 486 -23.09 15.85 20.29
CA LYS A 486 -23.12 16.14 18.85
C LYS A 486 -21.77 16.62 18.34
N GLU A 487 -21.09 17.52 19.05
CA GLU A 487 -19.73 17.97 18.71
C GLU A 487 -18.72 16.82 18.74
N LEU A 488 -18.81 15.92 19.73
CA LEU A 488 -17.99 14.72 19.78
C LEU A 488 -18.27 13.77 18.60
N GLN A 489 -19.54 13.59 18.23
CA GLN A 489 -19.94 12.80 17.05
C GLN A 489 -19.45 13.44 15.74
N ASP A 490 -19.51 14.77 15.60
CA ASP A 490 -18.99 15.51 14.45
C ASP A 490 -17.46 15.47 14.39
N ALA A 491 -16.77 15.56 15.53
CA ALA A 491 -15.32 15.43 15.61
C ALA A 491 -14.85 14.02 15.22
N ILE A 492 -15.51 12.98 15.73
CA ILE A 492 -15.28 11.58 15.33
C ILE A 492 -15.57 11.39 13.84
N SER A 493 -16.66 11.97 13.33
CA SER A 493 -17.02 11.89 11.91
C SER A 493 -16.03 12.64 11.01
N LYS A 494 -15.49 13.79 11.44
CA LYS A 494 -14.43 14.54 10.73
C LYS A 494 -13.10 13.81 10.76
N MET A 495 -12.75 13.10 11.84
CA MET A 495 -11.56 12.23 11.87
C MET A 495 -11.73 11.02 10.94
N ARG A 496 -12.91 10.40 10.93
CA ARG A 496 -13.24 9.24 10.07
C ARG A 496 -13.33 9.59 8.59
N ASN A 497 -13.88 10.76 8.26
CA ASN A 497 -14.08 11.22 6.89
C ASN A 497 -12.92 12.08 6.36
N ARG A 498 -11.78 12.13 7.06
CA ARG A 498 -10.60 12.88 6.61
C ARG A 498 -10.03 12.16 5.38
N PRO A 499 -10.13 12.72 4.15
CA PRO A 499 -9.49 12.12 2.99
C PRO A 499 -7.97 12.24 3.16
N GLY A 500 -7.24 11.40 2.42
CA GLY A 500 -5.80 11.20 2.53
C GLY A 500 -4.98 12.42 2.98
N ARG A 501 -4.15 12.23 4.01
CA ARG A 501 -3.09 13.20 4.33
C ARG A 501 -2.02 13.07 3.24
N ASP A 502 -2.14 13.89 2.21
CA ASP A 502 -1.12 14.04 1.17
C ASP A 502 0.24 14.37 1.80
N ILE A 503 1.15 13.40 1.73
CA ILE A 503 2.60 13.62 1.80
C ILE A 503 3.24 12.73 0.73
N GLY A 504 3.67 13.34 -0.38
CA GLY A 504 4.64 12.76 -1.30
C GLY A 504 4.10 11.77 -2.33
N GLY A 505 3.84 12.27 -3.55
CA GLY A 505 3.31 11.48 -4.66
C GLY A 505 4.14 10.28 -5.10
N GLY A 506 3.43 9.27 -5.60
CA GLY A 506 3.93 8.05 -6.24
C GLY A 506 2.74 7.19 -6.62
N ALA A 507 2.66 6.75 -7.89
CA ALA A 507 1.47 6.07 -8.39
C ALA A 507 1.33 4.63 -7.87
N GLY A 508 0.14 4.29 -7.38
CA GLY A 508 -0.32 2.91 -7.18
C GLY A 508 -0.37 2.41 -5.74
N GLY A 509 -1.55 1.92 -5.33
CA GLY A 509 -1.74 1.09 -4.14
C GLY A 509 -2.31 1.80 -2.91
N VAL A 510 -3.61 1.63 -2.67
CA VAL A 510 -4.23 1.95 -1.37
C VAL A 510 -3.79 0.91 -0.35
N VAL A 511 -2.77 1.22 0.44
CA VAL A 511 -2.32 0.38 1.56
C VAL A 511 -2.96 0.85 2.86
N SER A 512 -4.08 0.22 3.22
CA SER A 512 -4.67 0.34 4.55
C SER A 512 -3.75 -0.33 5.58
N GLY A 513 -2.89 0.46 6.23
CA GLY A 513 -1.98 -0.05 7.25
C GLY A 513 -2.71 -0.57 8.51
N PRO A 514 -2.14 -1.56 9.24
CA PRO A 514 -2.79 -2.21 10.38
C PRO A 514 -3.13 -1.27 11.54
N ALA A 515 -2.42 -0.14 11.68
CA ALA A 515 -2.75 0.90 12.65
C ALA A 515 -4.13 1.55 12.37
N ASN A 516 -4.54 1.64 11.10
CA ASN A 516 -5.81 2.24 10.71
C ASN A 516 -6.98 1.24 10.91
N GLU A 517 -6.73 -0.07 10.72
CA GLU A 517 -7.68 -1.12 11.14
C GLU A 517 -7.85 -1.17 12.66
N GLN A 518 -6.76 -1.03 13.43
CA GLN A 518 -6.85 -1.03 14.88
C GLN A 518 -7.64 0.19 15.38
N LEU A 519 -7.37 1.39 14.85
CA LEU A 519 -8.18 2.58 15.14
C LEU A 519 -9.65 2.40 14.73
N ALA A 520 -9.95 1.72 13.62
CA ALA A 520 -11.32 1.42 13.22
C ALA A 520 -12.02 0.48 14.21
N ARG A 521 -11.33 -0.58 14.68
CA ARG A 521 -11.85 -1.50 15.72
C ARG A 521 -12.05 -0.79 17.05
N ASP A 522 -11.07 -0.02 17.52
CA ASP A 522 -11.15 0.73 18.78
C ASP A 522 -12.31 1.75 18.72
N VAL A 523 -12.54 2.40 17.57
CA VAL A 523 -13.68 3.30 17.34
C VAL A 523 -15.02 2.56 17.32
N ASP A 524 -15.11 1.38 16.71
CA ASP A 524 -16.33 0.57 16.70
C ASP A 524 -16.64 -0.04 18.09
N GLU A 525 -15.62 -0.42 18.85
CA GLU A 525 -15.74 -0.84 20.25
C GLU A 525 -16.22 0.33 21.13
N CYS A 526 -15.72 1.54 20.89
CA CYS A 526 -16.22 2.78 21.52
C CYS A 526 -17.68 3.07 21.14
N LYS A 527 -18.09 2.88 19.88
CA LYS A 527 -19.52 3.02 19.47
C LYS A 527 -20.40 2.01 20.19
N VAL A 528 -19.96 0.75 20.33
CA VAL A 528 -20.70 -0.28 21.07
C VAL A 528 -20.79 0.09 22.55
N ALA A 529 -19.73 0.62 23.16
CA ALA A 529 -19.74 1.11 24.54
C ALA A 529 -20.70 2.30 24.71
N ILE A 530 -20.66 3.30 23.81
CA ILE A 530 -21.59 4.44 23.80
C ILE A 530 -23.04 3.97 23.64
N LYS A 531 -23.30 3.01 22.75
CA LYS A 531 -24.65 2.47 22.54
C LYS A 531 -25.16 1.73 23.79
N LYS A 532 -24.33 0.89 24.41
CA LYS A 532 -24.66 0.23 25.69
C LYS A 532 -24.87 1.25 26.82
N LEU A 533 -24.12 2.34 26.84
CA LEU A 533 -24.29 3.43 27.80
C LEU A 533 -25.63 4.16 27.58
N ALA A 534 -25.99 4.44 26.33
CA ALA A 534 -27.29 5.03 25.99
C ALA A 534 -28.47 4.09 26.34
N GLU A 535 -28.35 2.80 26.06
CA GLU A 535 -29.33 1.77 26.45
C GLU A 535 -29.43 1.64 27.99
N SER A 536 -28.30 1.71 28.71
CA SER A 536 -28.24 1.74 30.18
C SER A 536 -28.92 2.99 30.75
N VAL A 537 -28.60 4.19 30.23
CA VAL A 537 -29.21 5.46 30.65
C VAL A 537 -30.72 5.45 30.36
N THR A 538 -31.15 4.92 29.21
CA THR A 538 -32.58 4.77 28.87
C THR A 538 -33.28 3.82 29.84
N THR A 539 -32.61 2.72 30.23
CA THR A 539 -33.15 1.78 31.22
C THR A 539 -33.24 2.41 32.61
N VAL A 540 -32.21 3.14 33.04
CA VAL A 540 -32.22 3.89 34.31
C VAL A 540 -33.30 4.98 34.31
N LYS A 541 -33.47 5.72 33.21
CA LYS A 541 -34.57 6.68 33.02
C LYS A 541 -35.92 5.98 33.17
N ASN A 542 -36.17 4.89 32.44
CA ASN A 542 -37.43 4.15 32.53
C ASN A 542 -37.71 3.59 33.94
N VAL A 543 -36.68 3.22 34.70
CA VAL A 543 -36.81 2.78 36.10
C VAL A 543 -37.09 3.96 37.04
N LEU A 544 -36.43 5.10 36.84
CA LEU A 544 -36.68 6.33 37.61
C LEU A 544 -38.06 6.90 37.32
N ASP A 545 -38.47 6.99 36.05
CA ASP A 545 -39.81 7.43 35.65
C ASP A 545 -40.89 6.52 36.24
N ARG A 546 -40.69 5.20 36.28
CA ARG A 546 -41.62 4.29 36.98
C ARG A 546 -41.67 4.57 38.48
N LYS A 547 -40.53 4.63 39.17
CA LYS A 547 -40.48 4.91 40.61
C LYS A 547 -41.08 6.28 40.96
N LEU A 548 -40.83 7.30 40.14
CA LEU A 548 -41.39 8.63 40.31
C LEU A 548 -42.91 8.61 40.16
N ASN A 549 -43.44 7.94 39.14
CA ASN A 549 -44.89 7.79 38.96
C ASN A 549 -45.55 6.92 40.05
N GLU A 550 -44.87 5.91 40.59
CA GLU A 550 -45.33 5.14 41.76
C GLU A 550 -45.36 6.01 43.02
N GLU A 551 -44.31 6.79 43.28
CA GLU A 551 -44.22 7.73 44.40
C GLU A 551 -45.29 8.82 44.32
N ILE A 552 -45.50 9.41 43.13
CA ILE A 552 -46.57 10.39 42.86
C ILE A 552 -47.94 9.78 43.19
N ARG A 553 -48.28 8.61 42.62
CA ARG A 553 -49.54 7.91 42.91
C ARG A 553 -49.73 7.57 44.39
N THR A 554 -48.64 7.22 45.08
CA THR A 554 -48.69 6.91 46.51
C THR A 554 -49.00 8.17 47.31
N ARG A 555 -48.37 9.31 46.98
CA ARG A 555 -48.64 10.61 47.61
C ARG A 555 -50.02 11.17 47.28
N GLU A 556 -50.51 11.01 46.05
CA GLU A 556 -51.89 11.35 45.68
C GLU A 556 -52.87 10.58 46.56
N LYS A 557 -52.70 9.26 46.65
CA LYS A 557 -53.56 8.38 47.45
C LYS A 557 -53.47 8.63 48.96
N ASP A 558 -52.32 9.06 49.47
CA ASP A 558 -52.18 9.46 50.87
C ASP A 558 -52.76 10.86 51.13
N SER A 559 -52.68 11.77 50.16
CA SER A 559 -53.36 13.06 50.19
C SER A 559 -54.89 12.89 50.15
N GLU A 560 -55.42 11.96 49.35
CA GLU A 560 -56.84 11.59 49.34
C GLU A 560 -57.30 11.07 50.71
N LYS A 561 -56.53 10.17 51.34
CA LYS A 561 -56.82 9.68 52.70
C LYS A 561 -56.81 10.82 53.73
N LEU A 562 -55.84 11.73 53.66
CA LEU A 562 -55.73 12.89 54.54
C LEU A 562 -56.93 13.83 54.37
N ASN A 563 -57.32 14.14 53.12
CA ASN A 563 -58.50 14.94 52.83
C ASN A 563 -59.78 14.25 53.32
N ALA A 564 -59.93 12.94 53.10
CA ALA A 564 -61.07 12.17 53.62
C ALA A 564 -61.12 12.14 55.16
N ALA A 565 -59.97 12.08 55.83
CA ALA A 565 -59.89 12.19 57.29
C ALA A 565 -60.27 13.59 57.79
N VAL A 566 -59.80 14.64 57.11
CA VAL A 566 -60.17 16.05 57.39
C VAL A 566 -61.66 16.27 57.21
N ASP A 567 -62.25 15.79 56.10
CA ASP A 567 -63.68 15.91 55.85
C ASP A 567 -64.53 15.07 56.81
N SER A 568 -64.00 13.94 57.30
CA SER A 568 -64.66 13.15 58.34
C SER A 568 -64.57 13.82 59.72
N MET A 569 -63.52 14.60 59.99
CA MET A 569 -63.43 15.41 61.21
C MET A 569 -64.33 16.65 61.14
N LYS A 570 -64.49 17.29 59.98
CA LYS A 570 -65.43 18.41 59.77
C LYS A 570 -66.92 18.03 59.84
N LYS A 571 -67.23 16.73 59.81
CA LYS A 571 -68.61 16.19 59.92
C LYS A 571 -68.96 15.67 61.32
N LYS A 572 -68.04 15.82 62.28
CA LYS A 572 -68.26 15.58 63.70
C LYS A 572 -68.26 16.90 64.46
#